data_AF-A0A2P4T8Y9-F1
#
_entry.id   AF-A0A2P4T8Y9-F1
#
_cell.length_a   1.000
_cell.length_b   1.000
_cell.length_c   1.000
_cell.angle_alpha   90.00
_cell.angle_beta   90.00
_cell.angle_gamma   90.00
#
_symmetry.space_group_name_H-M   'P 1'
#
loop_
_entity.id
_entity.type
_entity.pdbx_description
1 polymer ?
#
loop_
_entity_poly.entity_id
_entity_poly.type
_entity_poly.pdbx_seq_one_letter_code
_entity_poly.pdbx_strand_id
1 'polypeptide(L)'
;MAVLSKEYGYVILTGAASFVLVMHLAVNVGKARKKYNVEYPTMYSTDAENGKIFNCIQRAHQNTLEVYPPFLFFLATGGIYHPRISTGLGIAWILGRLLYAHGYYTGGGRSPAELGAAWVRKLPTAIELTCPFPEPKNRRRGALGSAALIGLVGTGVYSAFQHLGWICPD
;
A
#
# COMPACT_ATOMS: atom_id res chain seq x y z
N MET A 1 16.42 29.28 -11.58
CA MET A 1 15.94 28.80 -10.27
C MET A 1 14.54 28.25 -10.48
N ALA A 2 14.30 26.96 -10.25
CA ALA A 2 12.97 26.39 -10.37
C ALA A 2 12.10 26.91 -9.21
N VAL A 3 11.31 27.95 -9.45
CA VAL A 3 10.41 28.51 -8.44
C VAL A 3 9.15 27.67 -8.43
N LEU A 4 9.21 26.56 -7.69
CA LEU A 4 8.03 25.79 -7.34
C LEU A 4 7.19 26.55 -6.31
N SER A 5 5.86 26.46 -6.44
CA SER A 5 4.93 27.10 -5.51
C SER A 5 5.21 26.69 -4.07
N LYS A 6 5.09 27.61 -3.11
CA LYS A 6 5.23 27.34 -1.66
C LYS A 6 4.38 26.14 -1.21
N GLU A 7 3.22 25.96 -1.85
CA GLU A 7 2.25 24.88 -1.61
C GLU A 7 2.80 23.49 -1.98
N TYR A 8 3.74 23.40 -2.92
CA TYR A 8 4.35 22.12 -3.29
C TYR A 8 5.23 21.56 -2.16
N GLY A 9 5.67 22.40 -1.22
CA GLY A 9 6.33 21.93 0.00
C GLY A 9 5.49 20.88 0.75
N TYR A 10 4.15 20.99 0.72
CA TYR A 10 3.26 20.01 1.33
C TYR A 10 3.29 18.65 0.62
N VAL A 11 3.45 18.64 -0.71
CA VAL A 11 3.59 17.43 -1.52
C VAL A 11 4.88 16.70 -1.15
N ILE A 12 5.98 17.44 -1.00
CA ILE A 12 7.28 16.89 -0.57
C ILE A 12 7.19 16.32 0.86
N LEU A 13 6.57 17.05 1.79
CA LEU A 13 6.34 16.56 3.15
C LEU A 13 5.49 15.28 3.16
N THR A 14 4.49 15.20 2.29
CA THR A 14 3.66 13.99 2.12
C THR A 14 4.48 12.83 1.57
N GLY A 15 5.37 13.10 0.59
CA GLY A 15 6.36 12.15 0.10
C GLY A 15 7.27 11.64 1.21
N ALA A 16 7.82 12.53 2.04
CA ALA A 16 8.64 12.16 3.19
C ALA A 16 7.86 11.34 4.24
N ALA A 17 6.61 11.71 4.53
CA ALA A 17 5.74 10.95 5.42
C ALA A 17 5.46 9.54 4.88
N SER A 18 5.29 9.39 3.57
CA SER A 18 5.11 8.09 2.93
C SER A 18 6.36 7.20 3.05
N PHE A 19 7.56 7.78 3.06
CA PHE A 19 8.79 7.06 3.30
C PHE A 19 8.85 6.52 4.75
N VAL A 20 8.47 7.34 5.73
CA VAL A 20 8.36 6.93 7.14
C VAL A 20 7.38 5.77 7.30
N LEU A 21 6.25 5.79 6.58
CA LEU A 21 5.31 4.67 6.54
C LEU A 21 5.98 3.38 6.06
N VAL A 22 6.63 3.40 4.89
CA VAL A 22 7.29 2.21 4.32
C VAL A 22 8.36 1.67 5.28
N MET A 23 9.14 2.56 5.90
CA MET A 23 10.13 2.19 6.92
C MET A 23 9.48 1.58 8.16
N HIS A 24 8.35 2.11 8.63
CA HIS A 24 7.60 1.53 9.75
C HIS A 24 7.15 0.10 9.44
N LEU A 25 6.63 -0.16 8.23
CA LEU A 25 6.24 -1.51 7.83
C LEU A 25 7.47 -2.44 7.72
N ALA A 26 8.60 -1.96 7.19
CA ALA A 26 9.84 -2.72 7.10
C ALA A 26 10.38 -3.12 8.49
N VAL A 27 10.35 -2.20 9.46
CA VAL A 27 10.73 -2.48 10.85
C VAL A 27 9.79 -3.52 11.48
N ASN A 28 8.49 -3.46 11.20
CA ASN A 28 7.54 -4.47 11.69
C ASN A 28 7.82 -5.86 11.11
N VAL A 29 8.16 -5.96 9.81
CA VAL A 29 8.62 -7.23 9.19
C VAL A 29 9.90 -7.72 9.88
N GLY A 30 10.87 -6.84 10.14
CA GLY A 30 12.11 -7.18 10.84
C GLY A 30 11.88 -7.68 12.27
N LYS A 31 10.99 -7.03 13.03
CA LYS A 31 10.56 -7.47 14.37
C LYS A 31 9.86 -8.83 14.30
N ALA A 32 8.98 -9.02 13.32
CA ALA A 32 8.29 -10.29 13.11
C ALA A 32 9.27 -11.41 12.75
N ARG A 33 10.26 -11.14 11.89
CA ARG A 33 11.32 -12.12 11.54
C ARG A 33 12.05 -12.62 12.78
N LYS A 34 12.40 -11.73 13.71
CA LYS A 34 13.02 -12.11 15.00
C LYS A 34 12.07 -12.90 15.89
N LYS A 35 10.78 -12.52 15.94
CA LYS A 35 9.77 -13.20 16.75
C LYS A 35 9.47 -14.63 16.30
N TYR A 36 9.47 -14.86 14.99
CA TYR A 36 9.16 -16.16 14.38
C TYR A 36 10.41 -16.95 13.98
N ASN A 37 11.60 -16.49 14.37
CA ASN A 37 12.90 -17.10 14.10
C ASN A 37 13.09 -17.57 12.65
N VAL A 38 12.69 -16.73 11.69
CA VAL A 38 12.86 -17.04 10.25
C VAL A 38 14.28 -16.66 9.85
N GLU A 39 15.10 -17.64 9.50
CA GLU A 39 16.48 -17.42 9.03
C GLU A 39 16.51 -16.83 7.61
N TYR A 40 17.58 -16.10 7.29
CA TYR A 40 17.86 -15.68 5.91
C TYR A 40 18.45 -16.87 5.15
N PRO A 41 18.12 -17.11 3.86
CA PRO A 41 17.44 -16.24 2.89
C PRO A 41 15.92 -16.45 2.75
N THR A 42 15.32 -17.26 3.63
CA THR A 42 13.92 -17.68 3.52
C THR A 42 12.97 -16.48 3.65
N MET A 43 12.20 -16.21 2.60
CA MET A 43 11.22 -15.11 2.59
C MET A 43 9.94 -15.47 3.32
N TYR A 44 9.37 -16.65 3.10
CA TYR A 44 8.13 -17.07 3.73
C TYR A 44 8.41 -18.26 4.65
N SER A 45 7.84 -18.23 5.85
CA SER A 45 7.90 -19.38 6.76
C SER A 45 6.96 -20.47 6.29
N THR A 46 7.45 -21.72 6.29
CA THR A 46 6.71 -22.94 5.94
C THR A 46 5.90 -23.49 7.11
N ASP A 47 6.10 -22.96 8.33
CA ASP A 47 5.45 -23.45 9.54
C ASP A 47 3.95 -23.16 9.57
N ALA A 48 3.15 -24.21 9.79
CA ALA A 48 1.70 -24.17 9.63
C ALA A 48 0.93 -23.38 10.72
N GLU A 49 1.51 -23.16 11.91
CA GLU A 49 0.84 -22.45 13.00
C GLU A 49 1.35 -21.01 13.19
N ASN A 50 2.65 -20.84 13.41
CA ASN A 50 3.23 -19.52 13.71
C ASN A 50 3.68 -18.75 12.46
N GLY A 51 3.98 -19.46 11.37
CA GLY A 51 4.49 -18.87 10.13
C GLY A 51 3.44 -18.11 9.31
N LYS A 52 2.16 -18.42 9.50
CA LYS A 52 1.07 -17.76 8.76
C LYS A 52 1.02 -16.26 9.01
N ILE A 53 1.14 -15.82 10.27
CA ILE A 53 1.08 -14.40 10.63
C ILE A 53 2.29 -13.65 10.06
N PHE A 54 3.49 -14.26 10.09
CA PHE A 54 4.69 -13.68 9.49
C PHE A 54 4.51 -13.45 7.98
N ASN A 55 4.01 -14.45 7.25
CA ASN A 55 3.75 -14.34 5.81
C ASN A 55 2.77 -13.19 5.51
N CYS A 56 1.86 -12.88 6.43
CA CYS A 56 0.83 -11.85 6.23
C CYS A 56 1.39 -10.45 6.42
N ILE A 57 2.22 -10.29 7.46
CA ILE A 57 2.98 -9.06 7.69
C ILE A 57 3.87 -8.78 6.47
N GLN A 58 4.53 -9.81 5.95
CA GLN A 58 5.41 -9.68 4.79
C GLN A 58 4.64 -9.36 3.50
N ARG A 59 3.49 -10.01 3.25
CA ARG A 59 2.67 -9.72 2.07
C ARG A 59 2.07 -8.32 2.11
N ALA A 60 1.63 -7.85 3.27
CA ALA A 60 1.13 -6.48 3.44
C ALA A 60 2.20 -5.43 3.13
N HIS A 61 3.45 -5.68 3.54
CA HIS A 61 4.59 -4.82 3.21
C HIS A 61 4.92 -4.86 1.71
N GLN A 62 5.02 -6.05 1.11
CA GLN A 62 5.30 -6.21 -0.32
C GLN A 62 4.22 -5.57 -1.20
N ASN A 63 2.93 -5.75 -0.88
CA ASN A 63 1.87 -5.08 -1.63
C ASN A 63 1.96 -3.56 -1.55
N THR A 64 2.44 -3.02 -0.43
CA THR A 64 2.68 -1.58 -0.30
C THR A 64 3.85 -1.16 -1.20
N LEU A 65 4.93 -1.94 -1.26
CA LEU A 65 6.08 -1.69 -2.14
C LEU A 65 5.73 -1.80 -3.63
N GLU A 66 4.86 -2.72 -4.02
CA GLU A 66 4.38 -2.86 -5.41
C GLU A 66 3.63 -1.59 -5.87
N VAL A 67 2.90 -0.94 -4.96
CA VAL A 67 2.08 0.24 -5.26
C VAL A 67 2.80 1.57 -4.97
N TYR A 68 3.96 1.52 -4.32
CA TYR A 68 4.70 2.71 -3.90
C TYR A 68 5.28 3.53 -5.07
N PRO A 69 5.93 2.93 -6.09
CA PRO A 69 6.45 3.71 -7.22
C PRO A 69 5.35 4.45 -8.01
N PRO A 70 4.21 3.80 -8.37
CA PRO A 70 3.09 4.52 -8.99
C PRO A 70 2.55 5.65 -8.10
N PHE A 71 2.43 5.41 -6.79
CA PHE A 71 1.98 6.43 -5.84
C PHE A 71 2.89 7.67 -5.85
N LEU A 72 4.22 7.48 -5.75
CA LEU A 72 5.17 8.59 -5.77
C LEU A 72 5.15 9.34 -7.10
N PHE A 73 5.04 8.62 -8.22
CA PHE A 73 4.96 9.21 -9.54
C PHE A 73 3.74 10.14 -9.67
N PHE A 74 2.55 9.65 -9.30
CA PHE A 74 1.32 10.46 -9.40
C PHE A 74 1.25 11.56 -8.34
N LEU A 75 1.85 11.37 -7.15
CA LEU A 75 1.97 12.42 -6.14
C LEU A 75 2.84 13.57 -6.64
N ALA A 76 4.01 13.25 -7.21
CA ALA A 76 4.97 14.25 -7.69
C ALA A 76 4.46 15.01 -8.91
N THR A 77 3.87 14.29 -9.88
CA THR A 77 3.35 14.86 -11.13
C THR A 77 2.02 15.58 -10.96
N GLY A 78 1.05 14.98 -10.26
CA GLY A 78 -0.23 15.62 -9.92
C GLY A 78 -0.08 16.84 -9.01
N GLY A 79 0.94 16.81 -8.14
CA GLY A 79 1.26 17.91 -7.23
C GLY A 79 1.72 19.19 -7.93
N ILE A 80 2.18 19.13 -9.19
CA ILE A 80 2.69 20.29 -9.94
C ILE A 80 1.57 21.32 -10.15
N TYR A 81 0.39 20.85 -10.59
CA TYR A 81 -0.76 21.70 -10.86
C TYR A 81 -1.69 21.82 -9.64
N HIS A 82 -1.88 20.73 -8.89
CA HIS A 82 -2.85 20.67 -7.79
C HIS A 82 -2.19 20.20 -6.49
N PRO A 83 -1.33 21.01 -5.85
CA PRO A 83 -0.54 20.61 -4.68
C PRO A 83 -1.42 20.28 -3.45
N ARG A 84 -2.51 21.03 -3.24
CA ARG A 84 -3.42 20.82 -2.10
C ARG A 84 -4.19 19.51 -2.19
N ILE A 85 -4.77 19.24 -3.37
CA ILE A 85 -5.57 18.03 -3.61
C ILE A 85 -4.66 16.80 -3.56
N SER A 86 -3.50 16.87 -4.21
CA SER A 86 -2.51 15.77 -4.22
C SER A 86 -2.00 15.46 -2.81
N THR A 87 -1.75 16.48 -1.99
CA THR A 87 -1.39 16.31 -0.57
C THR A 87 -2.51 15.62 0.22
N GLY A 88 -3.75 16.08 0.08
CA GLY A 88 -4.90 15.48 0.79
C GLY A 88 -5.12 14.01 0.42
N LEU A 89 -5.05 13.69 -0.87
CA LEU A 89 -5.14 12.32 -1.37
C LEU A 89 -3.94 11.47 -0.91
N GLY A 90 -2.74 12.05 -0.90
CA GLY A 90 -1.53 11.39 -0.41
C GLY A 90 -1.62 11.02 1.08
N ILE A 91 -2.09 11.93 1.93
CA ILE A 91 -2.31 11.66 3.36
C ILE A 91 -3.40 10.61 3.55
N ALA A 92 -4.51 10.70 2.82
CA ALA A 92 -5.58 9.72 2.87
C ALA A 92 -5.08 8.31 2.48
N TRP A 93 -4.20 8.22 1.49
CA TRP A 93 -3.54 6.97 1.09
C TRP A 93 -2.65 6.41 2.21
N ILE A 94 -1.80 7.25 2.83
CA ILE A 94 -0.92 6.86 3.94
C ILE A 94 -1.74 6.28 5.10
N LEU A 95 -2.80 6.97 5.52
CA LEU A 95 -3.69 6.50 6.59
C LEU A 95 -4.41 5.20 6.20
N GLY A 96 -4.90 5.12 4.96
CA GLY A 96 -5.50 3.91 4.42
C GLY A 96 -4.55 2.71 4.46
N ARG A 97 -3.26 2.93 4.19
CA ARG A 97 -2.22 1.89 4.25
C ARG A 97 -1.88 1.47 5.68
N LEU A 98 -1.86 2.39 6.64
CA LEU A 98 -1.71 2.04 8.06
C LEU A 98 -2.86 1.17 8.54
N LEU A 99 -4.10 1.54 8.20
CA LEU A 99 -5.29 0.76 8.55
C LEU A 99 -5.30 -0.61 7.86
N TYR A 100 -4.87 -0.66 6.59
CA TYR A 100 -4.70 -1.91 5.84
C TYR A 100 -3.68 -2.83 6.53
N ALA A 101 -2.48 -2.34 6.85
CA ALA A 101 -1.45 -3.12 7.53
C ALA A 101 -1.92 -3.61 8.91
N HIS A 102 -2.59 -2.74 9.69
CA HIS A 102 -3.16 -3.13 10.97
C HIS A 102 -4.24 -4.23 10.85
N GLY A 103 -5.03 -4.20 9.77
CA GLY A 103 -6.01 -5.26 9.47
C GLY A 103 -5.37 -6.62 9.18
N TYR A 104 -4.15 -6.63 8.63
CA TYR A 104 -3.36 -7.86 8.47
C TYR A 104 -2.77 -8.36 9.79
N TYR A 105 -2.52 -7.47 10.77
CA TYR A 105 -1.96 -7.83 12.07
C TYR A 105 -3.02 -8.35 13.06
N THR A 106 -4.25 -7.85 12.97
CA THR A 106 -5.36 -8.18 13.89
C THR A 106 -6.30 -9.26 13.35
N GLY A 107 -6.22 -9.58 12.07
CA GLY A 107 -7.15 -10.50 11.42
C GLY A 107 -6.78 -11.97 11.58
N GLY A 108 -7.45 -12.67 12.50
CA GLY A 108 -7.84 -14.06 12.25
C GLY A 108 -8.83 -14.07 11.08
N GLY A 109 -8.33 -14.13 9.85
CA GLY A 109 -9.20 -14.16 8.67
C GLY A 109 -9.72 -15.58 8.42
N ARG A 110 -10.63 -15.70 7.45
CA ARG A 110 -11.03 -17.00 6.91
C ARG A 110 -9.96 -17.55 5.97
N SER A 111 -9.72 -18.85 6.08
CA SER A 111 -8.91 -19.57 5.10
C SER A 111 -9.60 -19.50 3.72
N PRO A 112 -8.84 -19.54 2.60
CA PRO A 112 -9.43 -19.65 1.25
C PRO A 112 -10.41 -20.83 1.10
N ALA A 113 -10.27 -21.85 1.94
CA ALA A 113 -11.17 -23.00 2.04
C ALA A 113 -12.58 -22.63 2.54
N GLU A 114 -12.71 -21.65 3.44
CA GLU A 114 -14.00 -21.21 4.00
C GLU A 114 -14.70 -20.16 3.14
N LEU A 115 -14.00 -19.55 2.17
CA LEU A 115 -14.54 -18.56 1.25
C LEU A 115 -15.07 -19.18 -0.07
N GLY A 116 -15.13 -20.51 -0.18
CA GLY A 116 -15.62 -21.21 -1.38
C GLY A 116 -14.73 -21.05 -2.61
N ALA A 117 -13.52 -20.49 -2.47
CA ALA A 117 -12.57 -20.25 -3.54
C ALA A 117 -11.76 -21.51 -3.87
N ALA A 118 -12.45 -22.62 -4.20
CA ALA A 118 -11.85 -23.93 -4.47
C ALA A 118 -10.80 -23.91 -5.61
N TRP A 119 -10.89 -22.93 -6.52
CA TRP A 119 -9.95 -22.72 -7.63
C TRP A 119 -8.53 -22.32 -7.18
N VAL A 120 -8.38 -21.77 -5.97
CA VAL A 120 -7.07 -21.37 -5.41
C VAL A 120 -6.22 -22.59 -5.03
N ARG A 121 -6.81 -23.76 -4.76
CA ARG A 121 -6.08 -25.00 -4.44
C ARG A 121 -5.38 -25.65 -5.64
N LYS A 122 -5.72 -25.27 -6.88
CA LYS A 122 -5.20 -25.93 -8.10
C LYS A 122 -3.91 -25.31 -8.65
N LEU A 123 -3.40 -24.24 -8.04
CA LEU A 123 -2.13 -23.65 -8.45
C LEU A 123 -0.97 -24.32 -7.69
N PRO A 124 0.05 -24.84 -8.38
CA PRO A 124 1.17 -25.57 -7.77
C PRO A 124 2.13 -24.66 -6.96
N THR A 125 1.78 -23.40 -6.74
CA THR A 125 2.48 -22.40 -5.91
C THR A 125 1.80 -22.20 -4.55
N ALA A 126 1.21 -23.26 -3.99
CA ALA A 126 0.44 -23.25 -2.73
C ALA A 126 1.22 -22.89 -1.44
N ILE A 127 2.46 -22.40 -1.57
CA ILE A 127 3.25 -21.84 -0.47
C ILE A 127 2.93 -20.34 -0.25
N GLU A 128 2.29 -19.64 -1.22
CA GLU A 128 2.09 -18.17 -1.15
C GLU A 128 0.78 -17.68 -0.51
N LEU A 129 -0.16 -18.56 -0.13
CA LEU A 129 -1.52 -18.15 0.30
C LEU A 129 -1.96 -18.73 1.65
N THR A 130 -1.03 -18.93 2.59
CA THR A 130 -1.38 -19.29 3.97
C THR A 130 -1.84 -18.12 4.82
N CYS A 131 -1.92 -16.93 4.23
CA CYS A 131 -2.52 -15.77 4.85
C CYS A 131 -4.03 -15.79 4.73
N PRO A 132 -4.76 -15.90 5.85
CA PRO A 132 -6.19 -15.79 5.80
C PRO A 132 -6.57 -14.39 5.30
N PHE A 133 -7.54 -14.33 4.38
CA PHE A 133 -7.96 -13.05 3.82
C PHE A 133 -8.58 -12.21 4.96
N PRO A 134 -8.22 -10.92 5.11
CA PRO A 134 -8.86 -10.08 6.12
C PRO A 134 -10.38 -10.15 5.98
N GLU A 135 -11.09 -10.29 7.09
CA GLU A 135 -12.56 -10.28 7.11
C GLU A 135 -13.09 -9.09 6.30
N PRO A 136 -14.26 -9.21 5.63
CA PRO A 136 -14.80 -8.17 4.76
C PRO A 136 -14.95 -6.80 5.44
N LYS A 137 -15.20 -6.77 6.76
CA LYS A 137 -15.22 -5.53 7.56
C LYS A 137 -13.85 -4.83 7.62
N ASN A 138 -12.78 -5.60 7.74
CA ASN A 138 -11.39 -5.11 7.79
C ASN A 138 -10.87 -4.80 6.37
N ARG A 139 -11.39 -5.49 5.35
CA ARG A 139 -11.14 -5.22 3.93
C ARG A 139 -11.66 -3.82 3.51
N ARG A 140 -12.84 -3.40 4.00
CA ARG A 140 -13.40 -2.07 3.72
C ARG A 140 -12.50 -0.92 4.19
N ARG A 141 -11.70 -1.13 5.26
CA ARG A 141 -10.77 -0.11 5.77
C ARG A 141 -9.61 0.18 4.80
N GLY A 142 -9.18 -0.83 4.04
CA GLY A 142 -8.20 -0.67 2.96
C GLY A 142 -8.77 -0.03 1.68
N ALA A 143 -10.09 -0.08 1.48
CA ALA A 143 -10.73 0.50 0.31
C ALA A 143 -10.59 2.03 0.25
N LEU A 144 -10.47 2.69 1.41
CA LEU A 144 -10.19 4.14 1.48
C LEU A 144 -8.84 4.48 0.85
N GLY A 145 -7.80 3.68 1.12
CA GLY A 145 -6.48 3.85 0.51
C GLY A 145 -6.53 3.63 -1.00
N SER A 146 -7.26 2.61 -1.47
CA SER A 146 -7.42 2.37 -2.91
C SER A 146 -8.19 3.50 -3.61
N ALA A 147 -9.24 4.05 -2.99
CA ALA A 147 -9.97 5.18 -3.54
C ALA A 147 -9.10 6.44 -3.64
N ALA A 148 -8.29 6.71 -2.61
CA ALA A 148 -7.34 7.81 -2.61
C ALA A 148 -6.29 7.67 -3.72
N LEU A 149 -5.80 6.45 -3.97
CA LEU A 149 -4.88 6.19 -5.07
C LEU A 149 -5.53 6.45 -6.44
N ILE A 150 -6.77 5.98 -6.65
CA ILE A 150 -7.50 6.24 -7.91
C ILE A 150 -7.69 7.75 -8.12
N GLY A 151 -8.02 8.49 -7.06
CA GLY A 151 -8.06 9.95 -7.09
C GLY A 151 -6.72 10.55 -7.51
N LEU A 152 -5.62 10.05 -6.95
CA LEU A 152 -4.26 10.53 -7.25
C LEU A 152 -3.88 10.26 -8.72
N VAL A 153 -4.20 9.07 -9.24
CA VAL A 153 -4.05 8.75 -10.67
C VAL A 153 -4.87 9.72 -11.52
N GLY A 154 -6.11 10.00 -11.12
CA GLY A 154 -6.96 10.99 -11.79
C GLY A 154 -6.32 12.38 -11.84
N THR A 155 -5.75 12.87 -10.74
CA THR A 155 -5.04 14.16 -10.70
C THR A 155 -3.79 14.16 -11.58
N GLY A 156 -3.07 13.04 -11.68
CA GLY A 156 -1.91 12.91 -12.56
C GLY A 156 -2.29 12.88 -14.04
N VAL A 157 -3.35 12.16 -14.41
CA VAL A 157 -3.87 12.14 -15.79
C VAL A 157 -4.39 13.52 -16.19
N TYR A 158 -5.11 14.21 -15.30
CA TYR A 158 -5.55 15.58 -15.55
C TYR A 158 -4.37 16.54 -15.76
N SER A 159 -3.32 16.41 -14.95
CA SER A 159 -2.08 17.18 -15.11
C SER A 159 -1.38 16.89 -16.45
N ALA A 160 -1.42 15.64 -16.91
CA ALA A 160 -0.90 15.27 -18.23
C ALA A 160 -1.72 15.92 -19.37
N PHE A 161 -3.05 15.96 -19.25
CA PHE A 161 -3.91 16.63 -20.23
C PHE A 161 -3.69 18.15 -20.27
N GLN A 162 -3.41 18.78 -19.13
CA GLN A 162 -3.01 20.19 -19.12
C GLN A 162 -1.65 20.41 -19.79
N HIS A 163 -0.67 19.53 -19.58
CA HIS A 163 0.62 19.60 -20.28
C HIS A 163 0.48 19.44 -21.81
N LEU A 164 -0.49 18.63 -22.26
CA LEU A 164 -0.79 18.44 -23.68
C LEU A 164 -1.64 19.58 -24.28
N GLY A 165 -2.08 20.55 -23.47
CA GLY A 165 -2.93 21.66 -23.91
C GLY A 165 -4.35 21.22 -24.32
N TRP A 166 -4.78 20.02 -23.92
CA TRP A 166 -6.11 19.50 -24.24
C TRP A 166 -7.20 20.06 -23.31
N ILE A 167 -6.79 20.66 -22.20
CA ILE A 167 -7.66 21.28 -21.20
C ILE A 167 -7.08 22.66 -20.89
N CYS A 168 -7.92 23.69 -20.91
CA CYS A 168 -7.50 25.03 -20.51
C CYS A 168 -7.16 25.04 -19.01
N PRO A 169 -6.05 25.67 -18.59
CA PRO A 169 -5.84 25.95 -17.18
C PRO A 169 -6.89 26.95 -16.70
N ASP A 170 -7.61 26.62 -15.62
CA ASP A 170 -8.53 27.53 -14.94
C ASP A 170 -7.80 28.74 -14.33
#